data_AF-A0A6L6PSE1-F1
#
_entry.id   AF-A0A6L6PSE1-F1
#
_cell.length_a   1.000
_cell.length_b   1.000
_cell.length_c   1.000
_cell.angle_alpha   90.00
_cell.angle_beta   90.00
_cell.angle_gamma   90.00
#
_symmetry.space_group_name_H-M   'P 1'
#
loop_
_entity.id
_entity.type
_entity.pdbx_description
1 polymer ?
#
loop_
_entity_poly.entity_id
_entity_poly.type
_entity_poly.pdbx_seq_one_letter_code
_entity_poly.pdbx_strand_id
1 'polypeptide(L)' 'MGIPQPKVSAMMRGDFTNFSERKLMDCLNRLGYDIEIRVRPTGAPVGQLKLAIA' A
#
# COMPACT_ATOMS: atom_id res chain seq x y z
N MET A 1 2.97 -5.58 -14.58
CA MET A 1 2.18 -4.88 -13.54
C MET A 1 0.70 -5.26 -13.62
N GLY A 2 0.11 -5.48 -14.81
CA GLY A 2 -1.31 -5.87 -14.90
C GLY A 2 -2.27 -4.81 -14.35
N ILE A 3 -1.76 -3.59 -14.16
CA ILE A 3 -2.46 -2.43 -13.62
C ILE A 3 -2.45 -1.38 -14.74
N PRO A 4 -3.62 -0.84 -15.13
CA PRO A 4 -3.70 0.24 -16.10
C PRO A 4 -2.95 1.49 -15.63
N GLN A 5 -2.27 2.18 -16.54
CA GLN A 5 -1.49 3.40 -16.25
C GLN A 5 -2.28 4.49 -15.49
N PRO A 6 -3.58 4.73 -15.74
CA PRO A 6 -4.37 5.66 -14.91
C PRO A 6 -4.43 5.27 -13.44
N LYS A 7 -4.51 3.97 -13.12
CA LYS A 7 -4.49 3.47 -11.73
C LYS A 7 -3.11 3.69 -11.10
N VAL A 8 -2.03 3.47 -11.84
CA VAL A 8 -0.66 3.75 -11.35
C VAL A 8 -0.50 5.23 -11.03
N SER A 9 -1.01 6.12 -11.89
CA SER A 9 -0.96 7.57 -11.66
C SER A 9 -1.79 8.02 -10.45
N ALA A 10 -2.97 7.44 -10.23
CA ALA A 10 -3.78 7.68 -9.04
C ALA A 10 -3.05 7.25 -7.76
N MET A 11 -2.43 6.06 -7.78
CA MET A 11 -1.63 5.53 -6.69
C MET A 11 -0.45 6.44 -6.32
N MET A 12 0.27 6.95 -7.33
CA MET A 12 1.37 7.92 -7.14
C MET A 12 0.93 9.24 -6.51
N ARG A 13 -0.36 9.58 -6.64
CA ARG A 13 -0.99 10.74 -6.01
C ARG A 13 -1.61 10.42 -4.65
N GLY A 14 -1.43 9.20 -4.14
CA GLY A 14 -1.95 8.75 -2.85
C GLY A 14 -3.36 8.18 -2.88
N ASP A 15 -3.95 7.94 -4.07
CA ASP A 15 -5.25 7.29 -4.19
C ASP A 15 -5.10 5.76 -4.33
N PHE A 16 -5.39 5.07 -3.24
CA PHE A 16 -5.28 3.62 -3.11
C PHE A 16 -6.63 2.89 -3.11
N THR A 17 -7.75 3.59 -3.28
CA THR A 17 -9.12 3.04 -3.10
C THR A 17 -9.46 1.86 -4.01
N ASN A 18 -8.78 1.71 -5.14
CA ASN A 18 -9.06 0.70 -6.17
C ASN A 18 -7.99 -0.40 -6.30
N PHE A 19 -7.15 -0.55 -5.28
CA PHE A 19 -6.10 -1.58 -5.20
C PHE A 19 -6.39 -2.55 -4.06
N SER A 20 -6.22 -3.85 -4.31
CA SER A 20 -6.06 -4.80 -3.20
C SER A 20 -4.71 -4.55 -2.52
N GLU A 21 -4.58 -4.85 -1.23
CA GLU A 21 -3.34 -4.63 -0.48
C GLU A 21 -2.16 -5.34 -1.15
N ARG A 22 -2.39 -6.57 -1.65
CA ARG A 22 -1.38 -7.32 -2.40
C ARG A 22 -0.92 -6.60 -3.67
N LYS A 23 -1.84 -6.02 -4.46
CA LYS A 23 -1.47 -5.28 -5.67
C LYS A 23 -0.75 -3.98 -5.36
N LEU A 24 -1.12 -3.32 -4.26
CA LEU A 24 -0.41 -2.14 -3.78
C LEU A 24 1.03 -2.49 -3.41
N MET A 25 1.23 -3.55 -2.62
CA MET A 25 2.57 -4.00 -2.23
C MET A 25 3.41 -4.44 -3.43
N ASP A 26 2.86 -5.21 -4.37
CA ASP A 26 3.55 -5.57 -5.61
C ASP A 26 3.94 -4.34 -6.43
N CYS A 27 3.10 -3.30 -6.46
CA CYS A 27 3.40 -2.09 -7.20
C CYS A 27 4.55 -1.30 -6.56
N LEU A 28 4.51 -1.11 -5.23
CA LEU A 28 5.56 -0.43 -4.48
C LEU A 28 6.92 -1.14 -4.63
N ASN A 29 6.94 -2.47 -4.53
CA ASN A 29 8.16 -3.26 -4.78
C ASN A 29 8.73 -3.01 -6.20
N ARG A 30 7.87 -3.00 -7.22
CA ARG A 30 8.30 -2.75 -8.61
C ARG A 30 8.74 -1.31 -8.86
N LEU A 31 8.43 -0.39 -7.96
CA LEU A 31 8.87 1.00 -7.98
C LEU A 31 10.19 1.19 -7.21
N GLY A 32 10.75 0.13 -6.64
CA GLY A 32 12.02 0.15 -5.91
C GLY A 32 11.88 0.47 -4.42
N TYR A 33 10.68 0.38 -3.86
CA TYR A 33 10.48 0.50 -2.42
C TYR A 33 10.54 -0.87 -1.75
N ASP A 34 11.33 -0.99 -0.68
CA ASP A 34 11.25 -2.12 0.23
C ASP A 34 10.08 -1.93 1.19
N ILE A 35 9.35 -3.02 1.47
CA ILE A 35 8.17 -3.00 2.35
C ILE A 35 8.48 -3.77 3.63
N GLU A 36 8.42 -3.08 4.76
CA GLU A 36 8.51 -3.67 6.09
C GLU A 36 7.12 -3.65 6.77
N ILE A 37 6.62 -4.82 7.18
CA ILE A 37 5.37 -4.92 7.95
C ILE A 37 5.71 -4.97 9.43
N ARG A 38 5.44 -3.86 10.14
CA ARG A 38 5.59 -3.79 11.60
C ARG A 38 4.25 -4.03 12.29
N VAL A 39 4.18 -5.08 13.10
CA VAL A 39 3.00 -5.41 13.91
C VAL A 39 3.20 -4.89 15.33
N ARG A 40 2.19 -4.21 15.87
CA ARG A 40 2.16 -3.70 17.25
C ARG A 40 0.77 -3.96 17.85
N PRO A 41 0.68 -4.20 19.18
CA PRO A 41 -0.61 -4.32 19.83
C PRO A 41 -1.41 -3.01 19.71
N THR A 42 -2.73 -3.13 19.56
CA THR A 42 -3.67 -2.01 19.58
C THR A 42 -4.44 -2.01 20.90
N GLY A 43 -4.79 -0.81 21.40
CA GLY A 43 -5.70 -0.66 22.55
C GLY A 43 -7.18 -0.73 22.15
N ALA A 44 -7.49 -0.77 20.85
CA ALA A 44 -8.84 -0.87 20.33
C ALA A 44 -9.25 -2.34 20.07
N PRO A 45 -10.56 -2.65 20.00
CA PRO A 45 -11.03 -4.00 19.67
C PRO A 45 -10.52 -4.52 18.31
N VAL A 46 -10.23 -3.62 17.38
CA VAL A 46 -9.71 -3.94 16.05
C VAL A 46 -8.52 -3.04 15.73
N GLY A 47 -7.46 -3.63 15.17
CA GLY A 47 -6.28 -2.90 14.71
C GLY A 47 -6.53 -2.10 13.42
N GLN A 48 -5.56 -1.29 13.03
CA GLN A 48 -5.60 -0.53 11.79
C GLN A 48 -4.42 -0.92 10.91
N LEU A 49 -4.66 -1.05 9.61
CA LEU A 49 -3.60 -1.12 8.61
C LEU A 49 -3.21 0.29 8.22
N LYS A 50 -1.93 0.65 8.43
CA LYS A 50 -1.39 1.94 8.02
C LYS A 50 -0.15 1.73 7.17
N LEU A 51 -0.13 2.40 6.03
CA LEU A 51 1.07 2.55 5.20
C LEU A 51 1.64 3.95 5.48
N ALA A 52 2.90 4.02 5.90
CA ALA A 52 3.61 5.27 6.14
C ALA A 52 4.94 5.24 5.39
N ILE A 53 5.31 6.37 4.80
CA ILE A 53 6.62 6.56 4.18
C ILE A 53 7.59 6.92 5.31
N ALA A 54 8.79 6.34 5.29
CA ALA A 54 9.86 6.64 6.25
C ALA A 54 10.41 8.05 6.06
#